data_AF-A0A6B0SC10-F1
#
_entry.id   AF-A0A6B0SC10-F1
#
_cell.length_a   1.000
_cell.length_b   1.000
_cell.length_c   1.000
_cell.angle_alpha   90.00
_cell.angle_beta   90.00
_cell.angle_gamma   90.00
#
_symmetry.space_group_name_H-M   'P 1'
#
loop_
_entity.id
_entity.type
_entity.pdbx_description
1 polymer ?
#
loop_
_entity_poly.entity_id
_entity_poly.type
_entity_poly.pdbx_seq_one_letter_code
_entity_poly.pdbx_strand_id
1 'polypeptide(L)'
;MASVSSAHLVLFIAAILVSAAVAGTVTESASRVGSAVEADSDLESQRVDADVRIVSDADSPTAVYDDSSETLTLYVKNVGGRTLPSKPDDVPVLVNGNYQSDVQTTVLDGDAWRPGTLLELSVNVTLADGAETRVVVTPTGARDLFVFTTPG
;
A
#
# COMPACT_ATOMS: atom_id res chain seq x y z
N MET A 1 -63.87 -22.49 -24.66
CA MET A 1 -62.70 -22.99 -23.92
C MET A 1 -61.35 -22.70 -24.59
N ALA A 2 -61.29 -22.35 -25.89
CA ALA A 2 -60.03 -22.01 -26.58
C ALA A 2 -59.39 -20.66 -26.15
N SER A 3 -60.19 -19.65 -25.77
CA SER A 3 -59.67 -18.32 -25.39
C SER A 3 -58.81 -18.33 -24.11
N VAL A 4 -59.14 -19.21 -23.16
CA VAL A 4 -58.39 -19.35 -21.90
C VAL A 4 -56.99 -19.93 -22.18
N SER A 5 -56.86 -20.87 -23.13
CA SER A 5 -55.57 -21.48 -23.48
C SER A 5 -54.57 -20.48 -24.09
N SER A 6 -55.06 -19.55 -24.92
CA SER A 6 -54.20 -18.53 -25.53
C SER A 6 -53.66 -17.53 -24.50
N ALA A 7 -54.47 -17.15 -23.51
CA ALA A 7 -54.04 -16.26 -22.43
C ALA A 7 -52.94 -16.87 -21.56
N HIS A 8 -53.07 -18.17 -21.21
CA HIS A 8 -52.03 -18.87 -20.44
C HIS A 8 -50.70 -18.96 -21.21
N LEU A 9 -50.73 -19.16 -22.52
CA LEU A 9 -49.53 -19.20 -23.35
C LEU A 9 -48.81 -17.85 -23.39
N VAL A 10 -49.55 -16.75 -23.52
CA VAL A 10 -48.97 -15.40 -23.49
C VAL A 10 -48.33 -15.11 -22.12
N LEU A 11 -48.99 -15.45 -21.02
CA LEU A 11 -48.44 -15.27 -19.67
C LEU A 11 -47.20 -16.14 -19.42
N PHE A 12 -47.18 -17.36 -19.95
CA PHE A 12 -46.03 -18.25 -19.85
C PHE A 12 -44.80 -17.67 -20.56
N ILE A 13 -44.98 -17.16 -21.78
CA ILE A 13 -43.90 -16.51 -22.54
C ILE A 13 -43.43 -15.25 -21.82
N ALA A 14 -44.36 -14.42 -21.31
CA ALA A 14 -44.00 -13.22 -20.55
C ALA A 14 -43.17 -13.56 -19.29
N ALA A 15 -43.55 -14.61 -18.56
CA ALA A 15 -42.81 -15.08 -17.39
C ALA A 15 -41.39 -15.56 -17.75
N ILE A 16 -41.22 -16.27 -18.87
CA ILE A 16 -39.90 -16.70 -19.35
C ILE A 16 -39.03 -15.48 -19.69
N LEU A 17 -39.57 -14.48 -20.38
CA LEU A 17 -38.81 -13.27 -20.75
C LEU A 17 -38.34 -12.51 -19.50
N VAL A 18 -39.22 -12.34 -18.52
CA VAL A 18 -38.86 -11.71 -17.23
C VAL A 18 -37.81 -12.55 -16.51
N SER A 19 -37.98 -13.86 -16.47
CA SER A 19 -37.03 -14.78 -15.83
C SER A 19 -35.66 -14.73 -16.50
N ALA A 20 -35.61 -14.68 -17.83
CA ALA A 20 -34.37 -14.55 -18.60
C ALA A 20 -33.65 -13.22 -18.31
N ALA A 21 -34.40 -12.12 -18.19
CA ALA A 21 -33.84 -10.82 -17.83
C ALA A 21 -33.25 -10.84 -16.41
N VAL A 22 -33.96 -11.41 -15.44
CA VAL A 22 -33.47 -11.54 -14.05
C VAL A 22 -32.25 -12.47 -13.96
N ALA A 23 -32.28 -13.61 -14.66
CA ALA A 23 -31.14 -14.52 -14.70
C ALA A 23 -29.90 -13.85 -15.32
N GLY A 24 -30.09 -13.02 -16.35
CA GLY A 24 -29.05 -12.21 -16.96
C GLY A 24 -28.41 -11.24 -15.96
N THR A 25 -29.21 -10.45 -15.26
CA THR A 25 -28.69 -9.47 -14.28
C THR A 25 -28.01 -10.14 -13.09
N VAL A 26 -28.55 -11.26 -12.59
CA VAL A 26 -27.92 -12.03 -11.50
C VAL A 26 -26.57 -12.58 -11.93
N THR A 27 -26.47 -13.15 -13.13
CA THR A 27 -25.20 -13.68 -13.67
C THR A 27 -24.17 -12.58 -13.86
N GLU A 28 -24.58 -11.43 -14.38
CA GLU A 28 -23.69 -10.29 -14.58
C GLU A 28 -23.21 -9.70 -13.26
N SER A 29 -24.08 -9.60 -12.26
CA SER A 29 -23.71 -9.17 -10.91
C SER A 29 -22.77 -10.17 -10.24
N ALA A 30 -23.03 -11.47 -10.34
CA ALA A 30 -22.14 -12.50 -9.80
C ALA A 30 -20.75 -12.44 -10.44
N SER A 31 -20.68 -12.25 -11.77
CA SER A 31 -19.42 -12.06 -12.49
C SER A 31 -18.65 -10.82 -12.01
N ARG A 32 -19.34 -9.68 -11.88
CA ARG A 32 -18.74 -8.44 -11.36
C ARG A 32 -18.21 -8.60 -9.94
N VAL A 33 -18.97 -9.24 -9.06
CA VAL A 33 -18.53 -9.50 -7.68
C VAL A 33 -17.33 -10.45 -7.68
N GLY A 34 -17.35 -11.51 -8.50
CA GLY A 34 -16.23 -12.44 -8.64
C GLY A 34 -14.93 -11.72 -9.03
N SER A 35 -14.97 -10.92 -10.11
CA SER A 35 -13.81 -10.16 -10.56
C SER A 35 -13.34 -9.12 -9.54
N ALA A 36 -14.25 -8.49 -8.79
CA ALA A 36 -13.87 -7.56 -7.73
C ALA A 36 -13.17 -8.28 -6.56
N VAL A 37 -13.66 -9.46 -6.17
CA VAL A 37 -13.05 -10.29 -5.12
C VAL A 37 -11.67 -10.81 -5.55
N GLU A 38 -11.51 -11.22 -6.81
CA GLU A 38 -10.22 -11.63 -7.36
C GLU A 38 -9.21 -10.48 -7.31
N ALA A 39 -9.60 -9.29 -7.79
CA ALA A 39 -8.74 -8.11 -7.75
C ALA A 39 -8.36 -7.70 -6.32
N ASP A 40 -9.30 -7.75 -5.38
CA ASP A 40 -9.04 -7.44 -3.97
C ASP A 40 -8.09 -8.47 -3.34
N SER A 41 -8.30 -9.77 -3.63
CA SER A 41 -7.45 -10.86 -3.16
C SER A 41 -6.02 -10.73 -3.67
N ASP A 42 -5.84 -10.33 -4.93
CA ASP A 42 -4.53 -10.07 -5.52
C ASP A 42 -3.84 -8.88 -4.85
N LEU A 43 -4.56 -7.79 -4.54
CA LEU A 43 -4.01 -6.64 -3.85
C LEU A 43 -3.63 -6.95 -2.40
N GLU A 44 -4.46 -7.69 -1.68
CA GLU A 44 -4.17 -8.12 -0.31
C GLU A 44 -2.97 -9.09 -0.25
N SER A 45 -2.89 -10.04 -1.18
CA SER A 45 -1.72 -10.93 -1.29
C SER A 45 -0.44 -10.13 -1.51
N GLN A 46 -0.51 -9.11 -2.38
CA GLN A 46 0.60 -8.20 -2.64
C GLN A 46 1.03 -7.38 -1.42
N ARG A 47 0.10 -7.02 -0.52
CA ARG A 47 0.39 -6.32 0.74
C ARG A 47 0.99 -7.24 1.79
N VAL A 48 0.50 -8.48 1.89
CA VAL A 48 1.06 -9.49 2.80
C VAL A 48 2.50 -9.84 2.44
N ASP A 49 2.82 -9.88 1.15
CA ASP A 49 4.19 -10.12 0.67
C ASP A 49 5.10 -8.87 0.75
N ALA A 50 4.54 -7.68 1.01
CA ALA A 50 5.28 -6.46 1.20
C ALA A 50 5.65 -6.29 2.67
N ASP A 51 6.95 -6.31 2.97
CA ASP A 51 7.44 -6.07 4.33
C ASP A 51 8.77 -5.30 4.27
N VAL A 52 8.95 -4.37 5.21
CA VAL A 52 10.12 -3.49 5.28
C VAL A 52 10.62 -3.35 6.71
N ARG A 53 11.93 -3.18 6.85
CA ARG A 53 12.57 -2.96 8.14
C ARG A 53 13.56 -1.82 8.06
N ILE A 54 13.44 -0.85 8.97
CA ILE A 54 14.43 0.19 9.17
C ILE A 54 15.60 -0.44 9.93
N VAL A 55 16.80 -0.35 9.34
CA VAL A 55 18.04 -0.95 9.85
C VAL A 55 19.06 0.10 10.30
N SER A 56 18.64 1.36 10.42
CA SER A 56 19.42 2.41 11.05
C SER A 56 19.62 2.14 12.55
N ASP A 57 20.72 2.65 13.10
CA ASP A 57 21.07 2.49 14.51
C ASP A 57 20.51 3.66 15.35
N ALA A 58 19.64 3.36 16.32
CA ALA A 58 19.06 4.36 17.22
C ALA A 58 20.05 4.87 18.27
N ASP A 59 21.08 4.08 18.61
CA ASP A 59 22.11 4.45 19.58
C ASP A 59 23.21 5.34 18.96
N SER A 60 23.17 5.54 17.63
CA SER A 60 24.10 6.37 16.86
C SER A 60 23.36 7.55 16.20
N PRO A 61 22.83 8.51 16.98
CA PRO A 61 21.90 9.53 16.46
C PRO A 61 22.52 10.50 15.45
N THR A 62 23.83 10.76 15.53
CA THR A 62 24.56 11.58 14.55
C THR A 62 24.72 10.92 13.18
N ALA A 63 24.52 9.60 13.08
CA ALA A 63 24.48 8.89 11.80
C ALA A 63 23.07 8.90 11.19
N VAL A 64 22.05 9.21 12.00
CA VAL A 64 20.64 9.24 11.60
C VAL A 64 20.18 10.66 11.27
N TYR A 65 20.57 11.63 12.09
CA TYR A 65 20.19 13.03 11.92
C TYR A 65 21.42 13.92 11.98
N ASP A 66 21.52 14.82 11.00
CA ASP A 66 22.54 15.86 10.95
C ASP A 66 21.89 17.23 11.23
N ASP A 67 22.14 17.77 12.43
CA ASP A 67 21.61 19.06 12.87
C ASP A 67 22.10 20.24 12.01
N SER A 68 23.26 20.09 11.34
CA SER A 68 23.84 21.16 10.53
C SER A 68 23.17 21.31 9.17
N SER A 69 22.67 20.20 8.62
CA SER A 69 21.98 20.13 7.33
C SER A 69 20.47 19.90 7.47
N GLU A 70 19.98 19.76 8.69
CA GLU A 70 18.58 19.40 9.03
C GLU A 70 18.08 18.18 8.24
N THR A 71 18.98 17.22 8.01
CA THR A 71 18.71 16.05 7.16
C THR A 71 18.62 14.79 8.01
N LEU A 72 17.46 14.13 7.96
CA LEU A 72 17.22 12.79 8.50
C LEU A 72 17.54 11.75 7.43
N THR A 73 18.45 10.82 7.70
CA THR A 73 18.80 9.71 6.82
C THR A 73 18.49 8.37 7.48
N LEU A 74 17.71 7.54 6.79
CA LEU A 74 17.32 6.21 7.23
C LEU A 74 17.61 5.16 6.17
N TYR A 75 17.96 3.97 6.63
CA TYR A 75 18.17 2.82 5.77
C TYR A 75 17.03 1.84 5.94
N VAL A 76 16.28 1.60 4.87
CA VAL A 76 15.08 0.76 4.88
C VAL A 76 15.34 -0.48 4.01
N LYS A 77 15.38 -1.63 4.65
CA LYS A 77 15.57 -2.91 3.98
C LYS A 77 14.22 -3.50 3.56
N ASN A 78 14.13 -3.97 2.33
CA ASN A 78 13.00 -4.80 1.91
C ASN A 78 13.21 -6.21 2.47
N VAL A 79 12.33 -6.65 3.37
CA VAL A 79 12.36 -7.99 3.98
C VAL A 79 11.21 -8.87 3.50
N GLY A 80 10.34 -8.34 2.64
CA GLY A 80 9.24 -9.05 2.02
C GLY A 80 9.66 -9.97 0.86
N GLY A 81 8.67 -10.57 0.20
CA GLY A 81 8.85 -11.55 -0.87
C GLY A 81 8.97 -10.96 -2.28
N ARG A 82 8.71 -9.66 -2.46
CA ARG A 82 8.62 -9.01 -3.77
C ARG A 82 9.43 -7.72 -3.88
N THR A 83 9.72 -7.31 -5.10
CA THR A 83 10.29 -5.98 -5.37
C THR A 83 9.26 -4.90 -5.05
N LEU A 84 9.68 -3.89 -4.29
CA LEU A 84 8.86 -2.73 -3.93
C LEU A 84 9.20 -1.53 -4.83
N PRO A 85 8.25 -0.62 -5.10
CA PRO A 85 8.55 0.65 -5.74
C PRO A 85 9.43 1.50 -4.83
N SER A 86 10.40 2.20 -5.43
CA SER A 86 11.46 2.92 -4.71
C SER A 86 11.50 4.41 -5.02
N LYS A 87 10.46 4.96 -5.64
CA LYS A 87 10.38 6.40 -5.91
C LYS A 87 9.90 7.13 -4.66
N PRO A 88 10.23 8.42 -4.47
CA PRO A 88 9.78 9.18 -3.32
C PRO A 88 8.27 9.14 -3.09
N ASP A 89 7.48 9.26 -4.16
CA ASP A 89 6.01 9.24 -4.09
C ASP A 89 5.42 7.89 -3.62
N ASP A 90 6.18 6.80 -3.78
CA ASP A 90 5.76 5.46 -3.39
C ASP A 90 6.19 5.08 -1.96
N VAL A 91 6.97 5.95 -1.29
CA VAL A 91 7.50 5.72 0.05
C VAL A 91 7.04 6.85 0.99
N PRO A 92 5.77 6.83 1.45
CA PRO A 92 5.27 7.77 2.45
C PRO A 92 6.09 7.71 3.73
N VAL A 93 6.52 8.89 4.20
CA VAL A 93 7.25 9.06 5.47
C VAL A 93 6.47 10.00 6.38
N LEU A 94 6.32 9.60 7.64
CA LEU A 94 5.79 10.45 8.70
C LEU A 94 6.87 10.64 9.76
N VAL A 95 7.14 11.89 10.10
CA VAL A 95 8.06 12.27 11.19
C VAL A 95 7.23 12.96 12.26
N ASN A 96 7.21 12.38 13.47
CA ASN A 96 6.38 12.82 14.60
C ASN A 96 4.89 13.00 14.23
N GLY A 97 4.40 12.14 13.33
CA GLY A 97 3.01 12.17 12.84
C GLY A 97 2.76 13.14 11.68
N ASN A 98 3.75 13.93 11.24
CA ASN A 98 3.63 14.84 10.11
C ASN A 98 4.15 14.20 8.83
N TYR A 99 3.33 14.23 7.78
CA TYR A 99 3.72 13.76 6.45
C TYR A 99 4.84 14.63 5.88
N GLN A 100 5.82 13.99 5.26
CA GLN A 100 6.98 14.65 4.66
C GLN A 100 6.86 14.61 3.15
N SER A 101 6.90 15.78 2.50
CA SER A 101 6.80 15.90 1.04
C SER A 101 8.15 15.96 0.34
N ASP A 102 9.20 16.42 1.03
CA ASP A 102 10.55 16.50 0.50
C ASP A 102 11.35 15.26 0.92
N VAL A 103 11.04 14.15 0.26
CA VAL A 103 11.65 12.85 0.48
C VAL A 103 12.55 12.53 -0.71
N GLN A 104 13.76 12.08 -0.43
CA GLN A 104 14.69 11.56 -1.42
C GLN A 104 14.95 10.09 -1.14
N THR A 105 15.00 9.28 -2.19
CA THR A 105 15.13 7.83 -2.09
C THR A 105 16.19 7.31 -3.07
N THR A 106 17.15 6.54 -2.57
CA THR A 106 18.21 5.93 -3.37
C THR A 106 18.34 4.45 -3.03
N VAL A 107 18.29 3.56 -4.03
CA VAL A 107 18.55 2.13 -3.82
C VAL A 107 20.07 1.93 -3.81
N LEU A 108 20.62 1.38 -2.72
CA LEU A 108 22.07 1.28 -2.53
C LEU A 108 22.69 0.10 -3.29
N ASP A 109 22.02 -1.05 -3.29
CA ASP A 109 22.56 -2.32 -3.79
C ASP A 109 21.90 -2.80 -5.09
N GLY A 110 21.51 -1.87 -5.98
CA GLY A 110 21.05 -2.21 -7.33
C GLY A 110 20.03 -1.25 -7.93
N ASP A 111 19.46 -1.64 -9.07
CA ASP A 111 18.56 -0.78 -9.86
C ASP A 111 17.09 -0.79 -9.38
N ALA A 112 16.76 -1.63 -8.40
CA ALA A 112 15.41 -1.80 -7.89
C ALA A 112 15.44 -2.31 -6.45
N TRP A 113 14.43 -1.92 -5.66
CA TRP A 113 14.30 -2.30 -4.26
C TRP A 113 13.75 -3.73 -4.09
N ARG A 114 14.58 -4.69 -4.49
CA ARG A 114 14.32 -6.13 -4.42
C ARG A 114 14.37 -6.65 -2.97
N PRO A 115 13.78 -7.83 -2.69
CA PRO A 115 13.95 -8.51 -1.41
C PRO A 115 15.43 -8.58 -1.01
N GLY A 116 15.74 -8.16 0.21
CA GLY A 116 17.08 -8.11 0.78
C GLY A 116 17.88 -6.84 0.48
N THR A 117 17.44 -5.96 -0.43
CA THR A 117 18.15 -4.71 -0.76
C THR A 117 17.75 -3.55 0.17
N LEU A 118 18.63 -2.56 0.28
CA LEU A 118 18.40 -1.36 1.07
C LEU A 118 18.02 -0.16 0.21
N LEU A 119 17.09 0.62 0.74
CA LEU A 119 16.73 1.96 0.30
C LEU A 119 17.30 2.95 1.31
N GLU A 120 18.15 3.85 0.86
CA GLU A 120 18.49 5.07 1.58
C GLU A 120 17.35 6.07 1.39
N LEU A 121 16.86 6.58 2.51
CA LEU A 121 15.76 7.52 2.61
C LEU A 121 16.28 8.78 3.29
N SER A 122 16.24 9.91 2.61
CA SER A 122 16.63 11.20 3.19
C SER A 122 15.45 12.16 3.19
N VAL A 123 15.27 12.86 4.31
CA VAL A 123 14.19 13.82 4.51
C VAL A 123 14.75 15.08 5.13
N ASN A 124 14.45 16.23 4.53
CA ASN A 124 14.78 17.53 5.10
C ASN A 124 13.71 17.90 6.13
N VAL A 125 14.06 17.88 7.42
CA VAL A 125 13.14 18.14 8.53
C VAL A 125 13.87 18.76 9.72
N THR A 126 13.34 19.86 10.22
CA THR A 126 13.83 20.48 11.46
C THR A 126 13.30 19.74 12.68
N LEU A 127 14.20 19.22 13.51
CA LEU A 127 13.88 18.55 14.77
C LEU A 127 14.48 19.32 15.94
N ALA A 128 13.93 19.13 17.14
CA ALA A 128 14.48 19.74 18.35
C ALA A 128 15.64 18.89 18.88
N ASP A 129 16.68 19.54 19.37
CA ASP A 129 17.85 18.90 19.99
C ASP A 129 17.46 18.03 21.20
N GLY A 130 18.04 16.84 21.30
CA GLY A 130 17.79 15.89 22.38
C GLY A 130 16.33 15.40 22.53
N ALA A 131 15.50 15.54 21.48
CA ALA A 131 14.11 15.15 21.49
C ALA A 131 13.89 13.73 20.94
N GLU A 132 12.99 12.97 21.56
CA GLU A 132 12.53 11.70 21.00
C GLU A 132 11.77 11.96 19.68
N THR A 133 12.27 11.37 18.61
CA THR A 133 11.70 11.47 17.27
C THR A 133 11.23 10.10 16.79
N ARG A 134 10.02 10.07 16.22
CA ARG A 134 9.38 8.86 15.69
C ARG A 134 9.22 9.00 14.19
N VAL A 135 9.74 8.02 13.46
CA VAL A 135 9.67 7.97 12.00
C VAL A 135 8.92 6.72 11.59
N VAL A 136 7.89 6.90 10.75
CA VAL A 136 7.11 5.80 10.19
C VAL A 136 7.26 5.82 8.68
N VAL A 137 7.68 4.69 8.11
CA VAL A 137 7.84 4.50 6.67
C VAL A 137 6.81 3.49 6.20
N THR A 138 5.98 3.84 5.21
CA THR A 138 4.79 3.05 4.83
C THR A 138 4.69 2.72 3.32
N PRO A 139 5.63 1.98 2.73
CA PRO A 139 5.64 1.69 1.30
C PRO A 139 4.68 0.54 0.96
N THR A 140 3.79 0.74 -0.01
CA THR A 140 2.92 -0.33 -0.59
C THR A 140 2.19 -1.17 0.48
N GLY A 141 1.74 -0.55 1.57
CA GLY A 141 1.02 -1.23 2.66
C GLY A 141 1.90 -1.90 3.72
N ALA A 142 3.21 -2.05 3.49
CA ALA A 142 4.17 -2.38 4.53
C ALA A 142 4.37 -1.18 5.45
N ARG A 143 4.79 -1.42 6.71
CA ARG A 143 5.04 -0.36 7.68
C ARG A 143 6.14 -0.75 8.65
N ASP A 144 7.06 0.17 8.89
CA ASP A 144 7.95 0.08 10.05
C ASP A 144 8.00 1.39 10.83
N LEU A 145 8.29 1.27 12.13
CA LEU A 145 8.46 2.38 13.06
C LEU A 145 9.90 2.38 13.56
N PHE A 146 10.55 3.53 13.44
CA PHE A 146 11.84 3.80 14.01
C PHE A 146 11.73 4.94 15.03
N VAL A 147 12.38 4.77 16.18
CA VAL A 147 12.41 5.77 17.26
C VAL A 147 13.86 5.99 17.64
N PHE A 148 14.27 7.24 17.69
CA PHE A 148 15.59 7.66 18.13
C PHE A 148 15.50 8.99 18.85
N THR A 149 16.54 9.37 19.59
CA THR A 149 16.67 10.70 20.18
C THR A 149 17.66 11.49 19.34
N THR A 150 17.30 12.71 18.93
CA THR A 150 18.22 13.58 18.17
C THR A 150 19.50 13.86 18.97
N PRO A 151 20.62 14.16 18.29
CA PRO A 151 21.80 14.68 18.97
C PRO A 151 21.44 15.95 19.76
N GLY A 152 22.22 16.24 20.79
CA GLY A 152 22.02 17.41 21.67
C GLY A 152 23.32 18.18 21.88
#